data_AF-A0AAD4DDZ3-F1
#
_entry.id   AF-A0AAD4DDZ3-F1
#
_cell.length_a   1.000
_cell.length_b   1.000
_cell.length_c   1.000
_cell.angle_alpha   90.00
_cell.angle_beta   90.00
_cell.angle_gamma   90.00
#
_symmetry.space_group_name_H-M   'P 1'
#
loop_
_entity.id
_entity.type
_entity.pdbx_description
1 polymer ?
#
loop_
_entity_poly.entity_id
_entity_poly.type
_entity_poly.pdbx_seq_one_letter_code
_entity_poly.pdbx_strand_id
1 'polypeptide(L)'
;MSVINSPTTVLSPQSSSSSTLPQQFHTASSQHDLVVKRSATWRYLQRVHQGGMVLYNTAVLTEADLRKGYPYNDEKMQRKTMQYFMLGSSLATILEIPNQADCLKALHVVVQEFDYFIASDSKSKMMLKFRATGRKALLEGKSFEETGEYSQLDVRPLPFQLDYIITFASLCDMIAQVYEKLSGNGNIWNMNTLDLFQRVDSRFKKILTTVSKELEGMARDVILDELNGMDPLGGTTEDWGF
;
A
#
# COMPACT_ATOMS: atom_id res chain seq x y z
N MET A 1 38.20 -79.70 12.54
CA MET A 1 38.54 -78.39 13.14
C MET A 1 38.14 -77.31 12.16
N SER A 2 37.05 -76.63 12.47
CA SER A 2 36.31 -75.71 11.59
C SER A 2 36.94 -74.32 11.61
N VAL A 3 37.14 -73.71 10.45
CA VAL A 3 37.54 -72.29 10.32
C VAL A 3 36.35 -71.51 9.78
N ILE A 4 35.99 -70.46 10.52
CA ILE A 4 34.77 -69.64 10.40
C ILE A 4 35.08 -68.38 9.57
N ASN A 5 34.19 -68.05 8.63
CA ASN A 5 34.14 -66.80 7.86
C ASN A 5 33.83 -65.59 8.76
N SER A 6 34.40 -64.42 8.46
CA SER A 6 33.89 -63.10 8.89
C SER A 6 34.39 -61.96 8.00
N PRO A 7 33.64 -60.83 7.90
CA PRO A 7 33.50 -60.06 6.65
C PRO A 7 34.29 -58.73 6.60
N THR A 8 34.50 -58.27 5.36
CA THR A 8 35.08 -56.98 4.97
C THR A 8 34.25 -55.79 5.48
N THR A 9 34.84 -54.90 6.27
CA THR A 9 34.23 -53.63 6.69
C THR A 9 34.84 -52.49 5.88
N VAL A 10 33.99 -51.78 5.13
CA VAL A 10 34.33 -50.61 4.30
C VAL A 10 34.45 -49.38 5.20
N LEU A 11 35.58 -48.67 5.15
CA LEU A 11 35.74 -47.35 5.78
C LEU A 11 34.84 -46.31 5.10
N SER A 12 33.98 -45.66 5.88
CA SER A 12 33.30 -44.41 5.47
C SER A 12 34.13 -43.21 5.93
N PRO A 13 34.35 -42.17 5.09
CA PRO A 13 34.96 -40.95 5.55
C PRO A 13 33.94 -40.13 6.36
N GLN A 14 34.34 -39.75 7.56
CA GLN A 14 33.69 -38.81 8.44
C GLN A 14 33.77 -37.41 7.77
N SER A 15 32.67 -36.91 7.22
CA SER A 15 32.57 -35.53 6.76
C SER A 15 31.91 -34.66 7.82
N SER A 16 32.67 -33.63 8.16
CA SER A 16 32.42 -32.55 9.09
C SER A 16 31.17 -31.74 8.77
N SER A 17 30.47 -31.36 9.83
CA SER A 17 29.49 -30.28 9.88
C SER A 17 30.03 -29.02 9.20
N SER A 18 29.42 -28.63 8.08
CA SER A 18 29.77 -27.42 7.35
C SER A 18 28.51 -26.56 7.09
N SER A 19 28.37 -25.53 7.93
CA SER A 19 27.87 -24.18 7.66
C SER A 19 26.59 -23.99 6.79
N THR A 20 25.46 -23.77 7.44
CA THR A 20 24.23 -23.17 6.88
C THR A 20 24.35 -21.64 6.74
N LEU A 21 25.17 -21.14 5.82
CA LEU A 21 25.36 -19.69 5.61
C LEU A 21 25.29 -19.08 4.18
N PRO A 22 24.69 -19.68 3.13
CA PRO A 22 24.48 -18.93 1.86
C PRO A 22 23.14 -18.19 1.73
N GLN A 23 22.11 -18.50 2.53
CA GLN A 23 20.73 -18.08 2.19
C GLN A 23 20.36 -16.65 2.64
N GLN A 24 21.06 -16.12 3.65
CA GLN A 24 20.71 -14.85 4.30
C GLN A 24 21.23 -13.62 3.53
N PHE A 25 22.33 -13.75 2.78
CA PHE A 25 22.92 -12.64 2.03
C PHE A 25 22.13 -12.26 0.77
N HIS A 26 21.61 -13.24 0.02
CA HIS A 26 20.80 -12.97 -1.18
C HIS A 26 19.43 -12.36 -0.88
N THR A 27 18.86 -12.69 0.29
CA THR A 27 17.57 -12.14 0.71
C THR A 27 17.71 -10.68 1.15
N ALA A 28 18.78 -10.32 1.85
CA ALA A 28 19.00 -8.93 2.29
C ALA A 28 19.21 -7.95 1.11
N SER A 29 19.97 -8.33 0.08
CA SER A 29 20.18 -7.48 -1.10
C SER A 29 18.89 -7.25 -1.88
N SER A 30 18.08 -8.30 -2.07
CA SER A 30 16.79 -8.20 -2.74
C SER A 30 15.76 -7.34 -1.99
N GLN A 31 15.81 -7.31 -0.65
CA GLN A 31 14.97 -6.42 0.15
C GLN A 31 15.36 -4.95 -0.02
N HIS A 32 16.64 -4.65 0.03
CA HIS A 32 17.12 -3.29 -0.19
C HIS A 32 16.69 -2.77 -1.57
N ASP A 33 16.86 -3.57 -2.63
CA ASP A 33 16.40 -3.24 -3.97
C ASP A 33 14.88 -2.97 -4.04
N LEU A 34 14.09 -3.80 -3.36
CA LEU A 34 12.64 -3.63 -3.29
C LEU A 34 12.27 -2.31 -2.61
N VAL A 35 12.88 -2.00 -1.46
CA VAL A 35 12.65 -0.77 -0.71
C VAL A 35 12.96 0.47 -1.56
N VAL A 36 14.09 0.48 -2.26
CA VAL A 36 14.48 1.58 -3.16
C VAL A 36 13.47 1.75 -4.30
N LYS A 37 13.09 0.65 -4.97
CA LYS A 37 12.08 0.68 -6.04
C LYS A 37 10.73 1.17 -5.54
N ARG A 38 10.34 0.79 -4.32
CA ARG A 38 9.09 1.26 -3.69
C ARG A 38 9.12 2.76 -3.41
N SER A 39 10.18 3.28 -2.79
CA SER A 39 10.33 4.73 -2.59
C SER A 39 10.19 5.49 -3.93
N ALA A 40 10.92 5.05 -4.96
CA ALA A 40 10.86 5.67 -6.28
C ALA A 40 9.44 5.65 -6.89
N THR A 41 8.70 4.54 -6.70
CA THR A 41 7.32 4.40 -7.17
C THR A 41 6.37 5.39 -6.49
N TRP A 42 6.49 5.56 -5.17
CA TRP A 42 5.67 6.50 -4.41
C TRP A 42 6.00 7.96 -4.76
N ARG A 43 7.28 8.30 -4.94
CA ARG A 43 7.70 9.63 -5.42
C ARG A 43 7.23 9.92 -6.84
N TYR A 44 7.15 8.90 -7.69
CA TYR A 44 6.55 9.05 -9.00
C TYR A 44 5.05 9.41 -8.89
N LEU A 45 4.28 8.69 -8.08
CA LEU A 45 2.86 8.99 -7.84
C LEU A 45 2.61 10.37 -7.27
N GLN A 46 3.45 10.81 -6.33
CA GLN A 46 3.41 12.17 -5.80
C GLN A 46 3.54 13.20 -6.92
N ARG A 47 4.55 13.06 -7.79
CA ARG A 47 4.80 14.01 -8.89
C ARG A 47 3.69 14.01 -9.95
N VAL A 48 3.06 12.86 -10.19
CA VAL A 48 1.86 12.79 -11.06
C VAL A 48 0.73 13.63 -10.47
N HIS A 49 0.45 13.50 -9.16
CA HIS A 49 -0.60 14.27 -8.50
C HIS A 49 -0.28 15.78 -8.36
N GLN A 50 1.00 16.17 -8.42
CA GLN A 50 1.42 17.57 -8.43
C GLN A 50 1.35 18.23 -9.83
N GLY A 51 0.95 17.49 -10.87
CA GLY A 51 0.72 18.06 -12.21
C GLY A 51 1.98 18.27 -13.06
N GLY A 52 3.07 17.53 -12.81
CA GLY A 52 4.37 17.75 -13.48
C GLY A 52 4.98 16.55 -14.19
N MET A 53 4.23 15.45 -14.38
CA MET A 53 4.76 14.20 -14.92
C MET A 53 3.80 13.53 -15.91
N VAL A 54 4.37 12.94 -16.96
CA VAL A 54 3.63 12.06 -17.89
C VAL A 54 3.36 10.74 -17.18
N LEU A 55 2.10 10.33 -17.12
CA LEU A 55 1.70 9.03 -16.59
C LEU A 55 2.18 7.91 -17.54
N TYR A 56 3.12 7.10 -17.06
CA TYR A 56 3.67 5.91 -17.73
C TYR A 56 4.17 6.20 -19.15
N ASN A 57 4.67 7.42 -19.38
CA ASN A 57 5.05 7.92 -20.71
C ASN A 57 3.91 7.83 -21.75
N THR A 58 2.66 7.81 -21.30
CA THR A 58 1.48 7.61 -22.15
C THR A 58 0.63 8.88 -22.24
N ALA A 59 0.26 9.51 -21.13
CA ALA A 59 -0.58 10.71 -21.12
C ALA A 59 -0.16 11.69 -20.03
N VAL A 60 -0.33 13.00 -20.27
CA VAL A 60 -0.19 14.03 -19.24
C VAL A 60 -1.55 14.23 -18.59
N LEU A 61 -1.62 14.06 -17.27
CA LEU A 61 -2.83 14.40 -16.51
C LEU A 61 -2.69 15.82 -15.98
N THR A 62 -3.53 16.73 -16.45
CA THR A 62 -3.58 18.10 -15.94
C THR A 62 -4.23 18.13 -14.55
N GLU A 63 -4.08 19.24 -13.82
CA GLU A 63 -4.82 19.43 -12.57
C GLU A 63 -6.34 19.34 -12.82
N ALA A 64 -6.84 19.85 -13.94
CA ALA A 64 -8.26 19.77 -14.27
C ALA A 64 -8.75 18.32 -14.43
N ASP A 65 -7.94 17.46 -15.07
CA ASP A 65 -8.26 16.04 -15.24
C ASP A 65 -8.29 15.32 -13.88
N LEU A 66 -7.31 15.60 -13.02
CA LEU A 66 -7.28 15.06 -11.67
C LEU A 66 -8.46 15.55 -10.83
N ARG A 67 -8.86 16.82 -10.95
CA ARG A 67 -10.04 17.39 -10.26
C ARG A 67 -11.34 16.77 -10.75
N LYS A 68 -11.43 16.45 -12.04
CA LYS A 68 -12.57 15.73 -12.65
C LYS A 68 -12.64 14.30 -12.12
N GLY A 69 -11.51 13.59 -12.02
CA GLY A 69 -11.45 12.22 -11.49
C GLY A 69 -11.54 12.12 -9.97
N TYR A 70 -11.24 13.19 -9.24
CA TYR A 70 -11.35 13.28 -7.78
C TYR A 70 -12.31 14.40 -7.34
N PRO A 71 -13.64 14.25 -7.55
CA PRO A 71 -14.60 15.31 -7.25
C PRO A 71 -14.67 15.62 -5.75
N TYR A 72 -14.67 16.91 -5.42
CA TYR A 72 -14.73 17.38 -4.04
C TYR A 72 -16.06 17.02 -3.32
N ASN A 73 -17.18 16.99 -4.05
CA ASN A 73 -18.50 16.75 -3.49
C ASN A 73 -18.88 15.26 -3.36
N ASP A 74 -17.97 14.33 -3.65
CA ASP A 74 -18.23 12.89 -3.48
C ASP A 74 -17.91 12.45 -2.05
N GLU A 75 -18.94 12.03 -1.30
CA GLU A 75 -18.79 11.51 0.07
C GLU A 75 -17.82 10.32 0.17
N LYS A 76 -17.76 9.46 -0.85
CA LYS A 76 -16.81 8.33 -0.87
C LYS A 76 -15.39 8.86 -0.99
N MET A 77 -15.18 9.87 -1.84
CA MET A 77 -13.89 10.51 -2.02
C MET A 77 -13.46 11.22 -0.75
N GLN A 78 -14.34 12.05 -0.15
CA GLN A 78 -14.06 12.73 1.11
C GLN A 78 -13.68 11.76 2.23
N ARG A 79 -14.35 10.60 2.29
CA ARG A 79 -13.99 9.56 3.25
C ARG A 79 -12.62 8.95 2.98
N LYS A 80 -12.33 8.62 1.72
CA LYS A 80 -11.02 8.12 1.30
C LYS A 80 -9.91 9.13 1.63
N THR A 81 -10.15 10.42 1.37
CA THR A 81 -9.24 11.51 1.72
C THR A 81 -8.97 11.54 3.23
N MET A 82 -10.02 11.48 4.06
CA MET A 82 -9.88 11.46 5.51
C MET A 82 -9.06 10.25 6.00
N GLN A 83 -9.32 9.07 5.43
CA GLN A 83 -8.54 7.86 5.73
C GLN A 83 -7.06 8.06 5.40
N TYR A 84 -6.74 8.62 4.23
CA TYR A 84 -5.36 8.89 3.83
C TYR A 84 -4.69 9.95 4.68
N PHE A 85 -5.44 10.96 5.11
CA PHE A 85 -4.94 11.96 6.05
C PHE A 85 -4.54 11.33 7.39
N MET A 86 -5.42 10.53 8.00
CA MET A 86 -5.14 9.85 9.27
C MET A 86 -3.93 8.92 9.18
N LEU A 87 -3.81 8.18 8.07
CA LEU A 87 -2.62 7.37 7.83
C LEU A 87 -1.37 8.24 7.73
N GLY A 88 -1.40 9.29 6.91
CA GLY A 88 -0.27 10.19 6.68
C GLY A 88 0.20 10.92 7.95
N SER A 89 -0.73 11.42 8.76
CA SER A 89 -0.40 12.06 10.05
C SER A 89 0.23 11.08 11.03
N SER A 90 -0.26 9.84 11.06
CA SER A 90 0.30 8.78 11.90
C SER A 90 1.71 8.39 11.45
N LEU A 91 1.99 8.36 10.14
CA LEU A 91 3.34 8.08 9.64
C LEU A 91 4.37 9.14 10.06
N ALA A 92 3.94 10.39 10.30
CA ALA A 92 4.82 11.46 10.77
C ALA A 92 5.50 11.07 12.09
N THR A 93 4.73 10.56 13.05
CA THR A 93 5.24 10.15 14.37
C THR A 93 6.13 8.92 14.27
N ILE A 94 5.81 7.98 13.38
CA ILE A 94 6.62 6.79 13.11
C ILE A 94 8.00 7.16 12.55
N LEU A 95 8.07 8.19 11.72
CA LEU A 95 9.32 8.68 11.15
C LEU A 95 10.25 9.32 12.19
N GLU A 96 9.75 9.73 13.36
CA GLU A 96 10.58 10.27 14.45
C GLU A 96 11.34 9.17 15.21
N ILE A 97 10.89 7.91 15.14
CA ILE A 97 11.52 6.78 15.86
C ILE A 97 12.93 6.53 15.29
N PRO A 98 14.03 6.71 16.06
CA PRO A 98 15.38 6.67 15.51
C PRO A 98 15.81 5.25 15.10
N ASN A 99 15.43 4.24 15.89
CA ASN A 99 15.74 2.85 15.60
C ASN A 99 14.86 2.32 14.45
N GLN A 100 15.48 1.87 13.36
CA GLN A 100 14.77 1.38 12.17
C GLN A 100 13.90 0.13 12.45
N ALA A 101 14.36 -0.79 13.30
CA ALA A 101 13.61 -2.00 13.62
C ALA A 101 12.37 -1.69 14.47
N ASP A 102 12.48 -0.78 15.42
CA ASP A 102 11.34 -0.34 16.23
C ASP A 102 10.37 0.53 15.42
N CYS A 103 10.90 1.37 14.52
CA CYS A 103 10.10 2.10 13.52
C CYS A 103 9.27 1.13 12.67
N LEU A 104 9.87 0.04 12.18
CA LEU A 104 9.16 -0.98 11.39
C LEU A 104 8.07 -1.71 12.21
N LYS A 105 8.32 -2.02 13.49
CA LYS A 105 7.30 -2.61 14.36
C LYS A 105 6.13 -1.66 14.56
N ALA A 106 6.40 -0.38 14.87
CA ALA A 106 5.37 0.63 15.07
C ALA A 106 4.59 0.90 13.77
N LEU A 107 5.29 0.95 12.63
CA LEU A 107 4.68 1.05 11.30
C LEU A 107 3.71 -0.10 11.02
N HIS A 108 4.09 -1.34 11.35
CA HIS A 108 3.21 -2.49 11.20
C HIS A 108 1.95 -2.34 12.05
N VAL A 109 2.06 -1.83 13.29
CA VAL A 109 0.90 -1.56 14.15
C VAL A 109 -0.01 -0.49 13.54
N VAL A 110 0.52 0.66 13.10
CA VAL A 110 -0.27 1.72 12.42
C VAL A 110 -1.03 1.16 11.23
N VAL A 111 -0.36 0.38 10.39
CA VAL A 111 -0.99 -0.20 9.19
C VAL A 111 -2.08 -1.20 9.58
N GLN A 112 -1.87 -2.02 10.61
CA GLN A 112 -2.89 -2.95 11.12
C GLN A 112 -4.10 -2.21 11.71
N GLU A 113 -3.88 -1.14 12.47
CA GLU A 113 -4.93 -0.29 13.03
C GLU A 113 -5.72 0.42 11.92
N PHE A 114 -5.03 0.92 10.90
CA PHE A 114 -5.64 1.54 9.73
C PHE A 114 -6.57 0.56 8.98
N ASP A 115 -6.16 -0.70 8.87
CA ASP A 115 -6.97 -1.75 8.25
C ASP A 115 -8.26 -2.02 9.02
N TYR A 116 -8.13 -2.08 10.35
CA TYR A 116 -9.28 -2.23 11.24
C TYR A 116 -10.20 -1.01 11.16
N PHE A 117 -9.66 0.19 11.11
CA PHE A 117 -10.42 1.44 10.95
C PHE A 117 -11.25 1.45 9.66
N ILE A 118 -10.65 1.09 8.51
CA ILE A 118 -11.38 1.00 7.24
C ILE A 118 -12.48 -0.07 7.29
N ALA A 119 -12.17 -1.23 7.89
CA ALA A 119 -13.11 -2.34 7.98
C ALA A 119 -14.30 -2.04 8.91
N SER A 120 -14.05 -1.36 10.05
CA SER A 120 -15.07 -0.99 11.03
C SER A 120 -16.00 0.11 10.52
N ASP A 121 -15.49 1.13 9.81
CA ASP A 121 -16.34 2.14 9.15
C ASP A 121 -17.32 1.51 8.14
N SER A 122 -16.85 0.49 7.42
CA SER A 122 -17.69 -0.27 6.48
C SER A 122 -18.78 -1.10 7.17
N LYS A 123 -18.47 -1.69 8.33
CA LYS A 123 -19.39 -2.52 9.12
C LYS A 123 -20.42 -1.71 9.91
N SER A 124 -20.04 -0.54 10.44
CA SER A 124 -20.94 0.33 11.20
C SER A 124 -22.13 0.80 10.34
N LYS A 125 -21.88 1.07 9.05
CA LYS A 125 -22.92 1.40 8.05
C LYS A 125 -23.80 0.21 7.70
N MET A 126 -23.26 -1.01 7.77
CA MET A 126 -24.02 -2.25 7.56
C MET A 126 -24.94 -2.54 8.75
N MET A 127 -24.45 -2.38 9.98
CA MET A 127 -25.27 -2.51 11.19
C MET A 127 -26.40 -1.48 11.26
N LEU A 128 -26.20 -0.24 10.82
CA LEU A 128 -27.27 0.75 10.72
C LEU A 128 -28.38 0.32 9.74
N LYS A 129 -28.01 -0.32 8.62
CA LYS A 129 -28.99 -0.85 7.64
C LYS A 129 -29.72 -2.10 8.13
N PHE A 130 -29.07 -2.97 8.89
CA PHE A 130 -29.72 -4.15 9.49
C PHE A 130 -30.58 -3.80 10.72
N ARG A 131 -30.22 -2.75 11.46
CA ARG A 131 -31.02 -2.22 12.58
C ARG A 131 -32.26 -1.44 12.10
N ALA A 132 -32.22 -0.85 10.91
CA ALA A 132 -33.39 -0.25 10.26
C ALA A 132 -34.46 -1.28 9.84
N THR A 133 -34.09 -2.57 9.74
CA THR A 133 -35.01 -3.67 9.34
C THR A 133 -35.58 -4.43 10.55
N GLY A 134 -35.48 -3.88 11.77
CA GLY A 134 -36.28 -4.33 12.92
C GLY A 134 -35.97 -5.70 13.51
N ARG A 135 -34.83 -6.34 13.19
CA ARG A 135 -34.40 -7.58 13.87
C ARG A 135 -33.30 -7.26 14.88
N LYS A 136 -33.65 -7.28 16.16
CA LYS A 136 -32.70 -7.33 17.27
C LYS A 136 -31.87 -8.62 17.15
N ALA A 137 -30.61 -8.52 16.76
CA ALA A 137 -29.64 -9.59 16.95
C ALA A 137 -29.04 -9.45 18.35
N LEU A 138 -29.57 -10.23 19.28
CA LEU A 138 -28.88 -10.64 20.51
C LEU A 138 -27.78 -11.60 20.08
N LEU A 139 -26.50 -11.29 20.33
CA LEU A 139 -25.44 -12.30 20.49
C LEU A 139 -24.21 -11.64 21.14
N GLU A 140 -23.93 -12.15 22.33
CA GLU A 140 -22.80 -11.94 23.21
C GLU A 140 -21.55 -12.68 22.68
N GLY A 141 -20.35 -12.13 22.92
CA GLY A 141 -19.11 -12.91 22.97
C GLY A 141 -18.06 -12.68 21.88
N LYS A 142 -17.30 -11.58 21.98
CA LYS A 142 -15.82 -11.57 22.13
C LYS A 142 -15.34 -10.12 22.14
N SER A 143 -14.96 -9.66 23.31
CA SER A 143 -14.33 -8.37 23.58
C SER A 143 -12.99 -8.27 22.86
N PHE A 144 -12.99 -7.62 21.70
CA PHE A 144 -11.91 -6.72 21.33
C PHE A 144 -12.43 -5.34 21.72
N GLU A 145 -11.70 -4.67 22.61
CA GLU A 145 -12.11 -3.49 23.35
C GLU A 145 -12.93 -2.53 22.50
N GLU A 146 -14.19 -2.36 22.93
CA GLU A 146 -15.14 -1.35 22.49
C GLU A 146 -14.75 0.00 23.09
N THR A 147 -13.45 0.32 23.01
CA THR A 147 -12.85 1.59 23.36
C THR A 147 -12.03 1.95 22.13
N GLY A 148 -12.47 2.95 21.37
CA GLY A 148 -11.82 3.37 20.12
C GLY A 148 -10.44 4.01 20.32
N GLU A 149 -9.61 3.49 21.22
CA GLU A 149 -8.25 3.94 21.48
C GLU A 149 -7.29 3.23 20.53
N TYR A 150 -7.13 3.80 19.35
CA TYR A 150 -6.01 3.48 18.48
C TYR A 150 -4.70 3.84 19.17
N SER A 151 -3.75 2.91 19.25
CA SER A 151 -2.50 3.11 19.97
C SER A 151 -1.47 3.89 19.16
N GLN A 152 -1.55 3.84 17.83
CA GLN A 152 -0.60 4.51 16.93
C GLN A 152 -1.28 5.29 15.79
N LEU A 153 -2.52 4.95 15.42
CA LEU A 153 -3.31 5.67 14.42
C LEU A 153 -3.94 6.92 15.06
N ASP A 154 -3.51 8.10 14.61
CA ASP A 154 -4.06 9.39 15.04
C ASP A 154 -5.39 9.68 14.34
N VAL A 155 -6.50 9.45 15.05
CA VAL A 155 -7.86 9.70 14.55
C VAL A 155 -8.39 11.02 15.11
N ARG A 156 -8.42 12.05 14.26
CA ARG A 156 -8.98 13.37 14.60
C ARG A 156 -10.04 13.81 13.59
N PRO A 157 -11.27 14.17 14.03
CA PRO A 157 -12.25 14.77 13.14
C PRO A 157 -11.84 16.21 12.80
N LEU A 158 -11.85 16.55 11.51
CA LEU A 158 -11.59 17.92 11.05
C LEU A 158 -12.91 18.63 10.73
N PRO A 159 -13.04 19.94 11.03
CA PRO A 159 -14.25 20.71 10.76
C PRO A 159 -14.38 21.15 9.28
N PHE A 160 -13.44 20.75 8.43
CA PHE A 160 -13.42 21.07 7.00
C PHE A 160 -13.16 19.82 6.18
N GLN A 161 -13.56 19.87 4.91
CA GLN A 161 -13.29 18.81 3.94
C GLN A 161 -11.87 18.96 3.40
N LEU A 162 -11.22 17.82 3.18
CA LEU A 162 -9.85 17.78 2.71
C LEU A 162 -9.80 17.67 1.20
N ASP A 163 -8.77 18.29 0.62
CA ASP A 163 -8.46 18.14 -0.80
C ASP A 163 -7.74 16.79 -1.02
N TYR A 164 -8.34 15.91 -1.82
CA TYR A 164 -7.77 14.60 -2.13
C TYR A 164 -6.39 14.69 -2.80
N ILE A 165 -6.21 15.58 -3.78
CA ILE A 165 -4.98 15.66 -4.58
C ILE A 165 -3.80 15.99 -3.68
N ILE A 166 -3.96 17.04 -2.86
CA ILE A 166 -2.93 17.49 -1.92
C ILE A 166 -2.70 16.43 -0.84
N THR A 167 -3.77 15.92 -0.24
CA THR A 167 -3.67 14.91 0.83
C THR A 167 -2.97 13.64 0.36
N PHE A 168 -3.30 13.15 -0.84
CA PHE A 168 -2.69 11.95 -1.38
C PHE A 168 -1.23 12.18 -1.79
N ALA A 169 -0.90 13.34 -2.36
CA ALA A 169 0.48 13.70 -2.65
C ALA A 169 1.34 13.74 -1.37
N SER A 170 0.81 14.31 -0.28
CA SER A 170 1.46 14.29 1.03
C SER A 170 1.60 12.87 1.58
N LEU A 171 0.58 12.02 1.46
CA LEU A 171 0.67 10.61 1.87
C LEU A 171 1.76 9.86 1.10
N CYS A 172 1.86 10.07 -0.22
CA CYS A 172 2.90 9.46 -1.05
C CYS A 172 4.30 9.83 -0.55
N ASP A 173 4.50 11.10 -0.18
CA ASP A 173 5.78 11.54 0.36
C ASP A 173 6.11 10.88 1.71
N MET A 174 5.15 10.85 2.63
CA MET A 174 5.34 10.19 3.93
C MET A 174 5.67 8.71 3.76
N ILE A 175 4.98 7.99 2.88
CA ILE A 175 5.28 6.58 2.60
C ILE A 175 6.68 6.44 1.98
N ALA A 176 7.06 7.30 1.03
CA ALA A 176 8.39 7.27 0.43
C ALA A 176 9.50 7.49 1.45
N GLN A 177 9.34 8.47 2.35
CA GLN A 177 10.27 8.72 3.46
C GLN A 177 10.39 7.51 4.40
N VAL A 178 9.30 6.80 4.65
CA VAL A 178 9.32 5.55 5.45
C VAL A 178 10.17 4.48 4.76
N TYR A 179 9.98 4.25 3.46
CA TYR A 179 10.84 3.31 2.72
C TYR A 179 12.31 3.76 2.71
N GLU A 180 12.60 5.04 2.50
CA GLU A 180 13.96 5.58 2.54
C GLU A 180 14.61 5.35 3.91
N LYS A 181 13.86 5.55 4.99
CA LYS A 181 14.33 5.25 6.35
C LYS A 181 14.65 3.77 6.53
N LEU A 182 13.89 2.85 5.94
CA LEU A 182 14.17 1.41 5.96
C LEU A 182 15.34 0.99 5.06
N SER A 183 15.75 1.83 4.10
CA SER A 183 16.87 1.58 3.20
C SER A 183 18.24 1.84 3.86
N GLY A 184 18.27 2.57 4.97
CA GLY A 184 19.51 3.00 5.65
C GLY A 184 20.46 1.87 6.06
N ASN A 185 21.73 2.23 6.30
CA ASN A 185 22.89 1.33 6.41
C ASN A 185 22.88 0.29 7.56
N GLY A 186 21.83 0.25 8.40
CA GLY A 186 21.71 -0.74 9.47
C GLY A 186 21.27 -2.10 8.95
N ASN A 187 21.86 -3.20 9.43
CA ASN A 187 21.35 -4.54 9.14
C ASN A 187 20.11 -4.82 9.99
N ILE A 188 18.96 -4.34 9.54
CA ILE A 188 17.65 -4.53 10.19
C ILE A 188 17.00 -5.87 9.82
N TRP A 189 17.53 -6.56 8.82
CA TRP A 189 16.87 -7.66 8.14
C TRP A 189 17.13 -8.99 8.85
N ASN A 190 16.09 -9.52 9.49
CA ASN A 190 16.01 -10.87 10.02
C ASN A 190 14.64 -11.46 9.65
N MET A 191 14.39 -12.72 9.98
CA MET A 191 13.14 -13.40 9.61
C MET A 191 11.88 -12.67 10.12
N ASN A 192 11.93 -12.11 11.33
CA ASN A 192 10.78 -11.45 11.93
C ASN A 192 10.53 -10.07 11.31
N THR A 193 11.57 -9.26 11.14
CA THR A 193 11.44 -7.94 10.51
C THR A 193 11.08 -8.04 9.04
N LEU A 194 11.52 -9.10 8.35
CA LEU A 194 11.12 -9.38 6.98
C LEU A 194 9.62 -9.67 6.86
N ASP A 195 9.05 -10.51 7.74
CA ASP A 195 7.61 -10.78 7.75
C ASP A 195 6.79 -9.51 8.02
N LEU A 196 7.20 -8.70 9.01
CA LEU A 196 6.57 -7.42 9.30
C LEU A 196 6.61 -6.47 8.10
N PHE A 197 7.77 -6.36 7.45
CA PHE A 197 7.94 -5.56 6.25
C PHE A 197 7.02 -6.03 5.11
N GLN A 198 6.95 -7.34 4.85
CA GLN A 198 6.09 -7.89 3.79
C GLN A 198 4.61 -7.60 4.03
N ARG A 199 4.16 -7.64 5.29
CA ARG A 199 2.78 -7.27 5.66
C ARG A 199 2.50 -5.80 5.39
N VAL A 200 3.42 -4.91 5.81
CA VAL A 200 3.33 -3.47 5.54
C VAL A 200 3.34 -3.19 4.04
N ASP A 201 4.31 -3.73 3.29
CA ASP A 201 4.44 -3.54 1.85
C ASP A 201 3.20 -4.00 1.10
N SER A 202 2.60 -5.13 1.53
CA SER A 202 1.37 -5.64 0.94
C SER A 202 0.20 -4.67 1.08
N ARG A 203 0.10 -3.92 2.19
CA ARG A 203 -0.94 -2.91 2.39
C ARG A 203 -0.69 -1.67 1.55
N PHE A 204 0.53 -1.15 1.54
CA PHE A 204 0.90 -0.04 0.66
C PHE A 204 0.72 -0.41 -0.81
N LYS A 205 1.04 -1.64 -1.21
CA LYS A 205 0.79 -2.15 -2.57
C LYS A 205 -0.69 -2.13 -2.94
N LYS A 206 -1.62 -2.34 -2.00
CA LYS A 206 -3.07 -2.25 -2.27
C LYS A 206 -3.49 -0.82 -2.58
N ILE A 207 -3.00 0.16 -1.81
CA ILE A 207 -3.25 1.59 -2.06
C ILE A 207 -2.68 1.97 -3.42
N LEU A 208 -1.41 1.63 -3.66
CA LEU A 208 -0.70 1.82 -4.92
C LEU A 208 -1.50 1.27 -6.11
N THR A 209 -1.87 -0.01 -6.07
CA THR A 209 -2.64 -0.66 -7.14
C THR A 209 -3.97 0.02 -7.40
N THR A 210 -4.65 0.47 -6.34
CA THR A 210 -5.96 1.12 -6.45
C THR A 210 -5.82 2.45 -7.17
N VAL A 211 -4.90 3.31 -6.73
CA VAL A 211 -4.70 4.63 -7.32
C VAL A 211 -4.09 4.55 -8.72
N SER A 212 -3.17 3.62 -8.97
CA SER A 212 -2.65 3.39 -10.33
C SER A 212 -3.78 3.09 -11.33
N LYS A 213 -4.75 2.26 -10.95
CA LYS A 213 -5.92 1.96 -11.81
C LYS A 213 -6.81 3.18 -12.06
N GLU A 214 -7.01 4.01 -11.04
CA GLU A 214 -7.78 5.26 -11.18
C GLU A 214 -7.08 6.23 -12.14
N LEU A 215 -5.75 6.40 -12.00
CA LEU A 215 -4.93 7.21 -12.90
C LEU A 215 -4.93 6.67 -14.33
N GLU A 216 -4.81 5.34 -14.51
CA GLU A 216 -4.92 4.70 -15.82
C GLU A 216 -6.29 4.94 -16.46
N GLY A 217 -7.37 4.95 -15.66
CA GLY A 217 -8.71 5.30 -16.13
C GLY A 217 -8.76 6.72 -16.68
N MET A 218 -8.30 7.70 -15.90
CA MET A 218 -8.24 9.10 -16.34
C MET A 218 -7.36 9.28 -17.58
N ALA A 219 -6.22 8.60 -17.65
CA ALA A 219 -5.33 8.68 -18.81
C ALA A 219 -6.03 8.18 -20.09
N ARG A 220 -6.83 7.12 -20.01
CA ARG A 220 -7.62 6.66 -21.16
C ARG A 220 -8.65 7.70 -21.58
N ASP A 221 -9.34 8.31 -20.63
CA ASP A 221 -10.33 9.33 -20.93
C ASP A 221 -9.69 10.55 -21.63
N VAL A 222 -8.54 11.01 -21.12
CA VAL A 222 -7.77 12.11 -21.76
C VAL A 222 -7.35 11.75 -23.18
N ILE A 223 -6.79 10.55 -23.40
CA ILE A 223 -6.38 10.12 -24.75
C ILE A 223 -7.58 10.03 -25.70
N LEU A 224 -8.73 9.56 -25.22
CA LEU A 224 -9.95 9.48 -26.02
C LEU A 224 -10.49 10.86 -26.37
N ASP A 225 -10.49 11.79 -25.41
CA ASP A 225 -10.90 13.18 -25.63
C ASP A 225 -9.97 13.87 -26.64
N GLU A 226 -8.66 13.66 -26.55
CA GLU A 226 -7.67 14.14 -27.53
C GLU A 226 -7.91 13.55 -28.92
N LEU A 227 -8.14 12.23 -29.02
CA LEU A 227 -8.41 11.56 -30.29
C LEU A 227 -9.71 12.06 -30.94
N ASN A 228 -10.77 12.23 -30.17
CA ASN A 228 -12.04 12.77 -30.65
C ASN A 228 -11.89 14.23 -31.11
N GLY A 229 -11.00 15.00 -30.48
CA GLY A 229 -10.67 16.36 -30.91
C GLY A 229 -9.87 16.41 -32.23
N MET A 230 -9.25 15.31 -32.64
CA MET A 230 -8.44 15.21 -33.85
C MET A 230 -9.20 14.68 -35.07
N ASP A 231 -10.41 14.11 -34.93
CA ASP A 231 -11.16 13.52 -36.04
C ASP A 231 -11.70 14.59 -37.02
N PRO A 232 -11.16 14.72 -38.24
CA PRO A 232 -11.66 15.68 -39.23
C PRO A 232 -12.94 15.19 -39.94
N LEU A 233 -13.34 13.92 -39.74
CA LEU A 233 -14.41 13.24 -40.48
C LEU A 233 -15.67 12.96 -39.63
N GLY A 234 -15.63 13.14 -38.31
CA GLY A 234 -16.77 12.94 -37.41
C GLY A 234 -17.97 13.86 -37.65
N GLY A 235 -17.82 14.88 -38.51
CA GLY A 235 -18.90 15.78 -38.95
C GLY A 235 -19.44 15.50 -40.36
N THR A 236 -18.87 14.56 -41.11
CA THR A 236 -19.26 14.26 -42.51
C THR A 236 -19.70 12.82 -42.66
N THR A 237 -20.62 12.34 -41.81
CA THR A 237 -21.59 11.35 -42.27
C THR A 237 -22.64 12.08 -43.13
N GLU A 238 -22.20 12.56 -44.30
CA GLU A 238 -23.14 12.82 -45.37
C GLU A 238 -23.75 11.48 -45.76
N ASP A 239 -25.07 11.46 -45.62
CA ASP A 239 -26.01 10.41 -45.97
C ASP A 239 -25.76 9.97 -47.42
N TRP A 240 -24.98 8.90 -47.64
CA TRP A 240 -24.85 8.26 -48.95
C TRP A 240 -26.10 7.43 -49.25
N GLY A 241 -27.25 8.09 -49.29
CA GLY A 241 -28.49 7.57 -49.82
C GLY A 241 -28.38 7.42 -51.33
N PHE A 242 -28.03 6.20 -51.76
CA PHE A 242 -28.35 5.66 -53.07
C PHE A 242 -29.01 4.29 -52.91
#